data_AF-A0A9D3WNX4-F1
#
_entry.id   AF-A0A9D3WNX4-F1
#
_cell.length_a   1.000
_cell.length_b   1.000
_cell.length_c   1.000
_cell.angle_alpha   90.00
_cell.angle_beta   90.00
_cell.angle_gamma   90.00
#
_symmetry.space_group_name_H-M   'P 1'
#
loop_
_entity.id
_entity.type
_entity.pdbx_description
1 polymer ?
#
loop_
_entity_poly.entity_id
_entity_poly.type
_entity_poly.pdbx_seq_one_letter_code
_entity_poly.pdbx_strand_id
1 'polypeptide(L)'
;MDQQEDHIIWCGEPTGEYTVRSGHKLLLQEGQTQTQSNYSHFYKRLWSLDLPPKIKITNWRIFHNLLPTFCNLHYRRLMGSAMCRRCHNGLESRKHVFTECPVTKEIWDKLGFN
;
A
#
# COMPACT_ATOMS: atom_id res chain seq x y z
N MET A 1 -24.82 18.08 -44.64
CA MET A 1 -23.88 18.17 -43.51
C MET A 1 -23.90 16.81 -42.86
N ASP A 2 -22.97 15.95 -43.27
CA ASP A 2 -22.86 14.62 -42.69
C ASP A 2 -22.43 14.77 -41.24
N GLN A 3 -23.28 14.33 -40.31
CA GLN A 3 -22.93 14.24 -38.90
C GLN A 3 -21.96 13.05 -38.77
N GLN A 4 -20.67 13.36 -38.75
CA GLN A 4 -19.65 12.39 -38.34
C GLN A 4 -19.92 12.02 -36.88
N GLU A 5 -20.17 10.74 -36.62
CA GLU A 5 -20.35 10.23 -35.25
C GLU A 5 -19.01 10.28 -34.49
N ASP A 6 -19.06 10.69 -33.23
CA ASP A 6 -17.91 10.67 -32.33
C ASP A 6 -17.51 9.23 -32.00
N HIS A 7 -16.22 8.93 -32.08
CA HIS A 7 -15.67 7.62 -31.75
C HIS A 7 -14.65 7.72 -30.62
N ILE A 8 -14.69 6.76 -29.70
CA ILE A 8 -13.67 6.62 -28.64
C ILE A 8 -12.44 5.95 -29.24
N ILE A 9 -11.29 6.62 -29.15
CA ILE A 9 -10.01 6.13 -29.67
C ILE A 9 -9.08 5.81 -28.50
N TRP A 10 -8.49 4.62 -28.51
CA TRP A 10 -7.49 4.21 -27.53
C TRP A 10 -6.13 4.85 -27.84
N CYS A 11 -5.68 5.77 -26.99
CA CYS A 11 -4.40 6.48 -27.19
C CYS A 11 -3.15 5.61 -26.95
N GLY A 12 -3.30 4.40 -26.41
CA GLY A 12 -2.16 3.56 -26.02
C GLY A 12 -1.54 2.75 -27.16
N GLU A 13 -2.14 2.71 -28.36
CA GLU A 13 -1.57 2.10 -29.56
C GLU A 13 -1.93 2.92 -30.80
N PRO A 14 -1.07 2.98 -31.85
CA PRO A 14 -1.33 3.78 -33.05
C PRO A 14 -2.55 3.35 -33.86
N THR A 15 -3.03 2.12 -33.66
CA THR A 15 -4.24 1.59 -34.30
C THR A 15 -5.52 2.24 -33.77
N GLY A 16 -5.46 2.91 -32.61
CA GLY A 16 -6.63 3.49 -31.97
C GLY A 16 -7.59 2.48 -31.33
N GLU A 17 -7.28 1.19 -31.41
CA GLU A 17 -8.10 0.11 -30.87
C GLU A 17 -7.63 -0.31 -29.47
N TYR A 18 -8.59 -0.52 -28.57
CA TYR A 18 -8.30 -1.06 -27.24
C TYR A 18 -8.09 -2.58 -27.31
N THR A 19 -7.04 -3.06 -26.64
CA THR A 19 -6.87 -4.48 -26.32
C THR A 19 -6.49 -4.62 -24.86
N VAL A 20 -6.81 -5.77 -24.27
CA VAL A 20 -6.37 -6.11 -22.89
C VAL A 20 -4.85 -5.98 -22.76
N ARG A 21 -4.11 -6.35 -23.81
CA ARG A 21 -2.65 -6.24 -23.86
C ARG A 21 -2.17 -4.79 -23.83
N SER A 22 -2.76 -3.90 -24.62
CA SER A 22 -2.37 -2.48 -24.67
C SER A 22 -2.74 -1.75 -23.38
N GLY A 23 -3.90 -2.05 -22.80
CA GLY A 23 -4.29 -1.58 -21.47
C GLY A 23 -3.32 -2.04 -20.39
N HIS A 24 -2.98 -3.33 -20.35
CA HIS A 24 -2.03 -3.88 -19.38
C HIS A 24 -0.61 -3.29 -19.52
N LYS A 25 -0.14 -3.10 -20.76
CA LYS A 25 1.16 -2.45 -21.05
C LYS A 25 1.21 -1.02 -20.51
N LEU A 26 0.16 -0.24 -20.72
CA LEU A 26 0.06 1.13 -20.21
C LEU A 26 0.04 1.14 -18.67
N LEU A 27 -0.74 0.25 -18.05
CA LEU A 27 -0.76 0.07 -16.59
C LEU A 27 0.60 -0.35 -16.01
N LEU A 28 1.38 -1.16 -16.74
CA LEU A 28 2.74 -1.51 -16.32
C LEU A 28 3.72 -0.35 -16.45
N GLN A 29 3.55 0.53 -17.44
CA GLN A 29 4.38 1.72 -17.62
C GLN A 29 4.06 2.80 -16.59
N GLU A 30 2.78 3.06 -16.31
CA GLU A 30 2.34 4.01 -15.29
C GLU A 30 2.47 3.46 -13.86
N GLY A 31 2.29 2.15 -13.69
CA GLY A 31 2.28 1.44 -12.42
C GLY A 31 3.63 0.92 -11.95
N GLN A 32 4.71 1.11 -12.72
CA GLN A 32 6.09 0.98 -12.25
C GLN A 32 6.43 2.13 -11.27
N THR A 33 5.71 2.16 -10.16
CA THR A 33 6.21 2.79 -8.95
C THR A 33 7.51 2.07 -8.61
N GLN A 34 8.61 2.82 -8.47
CA GLN A 34 9.96 2.34 -8.13
C GLN A 34 10.03 1.43 -6.88
N THR A 35 8.91 1.26 -6.17
CA THR A 35 8.76 0.42 -4.99
C THR A 35 8.67 -1.08 -5.32
N GLN A 36 8.14 -1.49 -6.49
CA GLN A 36 7.98 -2.94 -6.77
C GLN A 36 9.31 -3.63 -7.11
N SER A 37 10.24 -2.96 -7.77
CA SER A 37 11.56 -3.52 -8.11
C SER A 37 12.42 -3.71 -6.86
N ASN A 38 12.40 -2.75 -5.92
CA ASN A 38 13.28 -2.76 -4.75
C ASN A 38 12.96 -3.83 -3.71
N TYR A 39 11.71 -4.32 -3.64
CA TYR A 39 11.28 -5.31 -2.64
C TYR A 39 10.94 -6.69 -3.21
N SER A 40 11.21 -6.96 -4.50
CA SER A 40 10.91 -8.26 -5.12
C SER A 40 11.54 -9.44 -4.36
N HIS A 41 12.82 -9.32 -4.00
CA HIS A 41 13.50 -10.34 -3.20
C HIS A 41 12.90 -10.50 -1.79
N PHE A 42 12.55 -9.38 -1.16
CA PHE A 42 11.90 -9.39 0.16
C PHE A 42 10.57 -10.14 0.11
N TYR A 43 9.72 -9.85 -0.88
CA TYR A 43 8.43 -10.53 -1.01
C TYR A 43 8.58 -12.02 -1.31
N LYS A 44 9.51 -12.42 -2.19
CA LYS A 44 9.80 -13.85 -2.42
C LYS A 44 10.12 -14.58 -1.12
N ARG A 45 10.98 -13.97 -0.28
CA ARG A 45 11.33 -14.53 1.03
C ARG A 45 10.14 -14.53 1.99
N LEU A 46 9.37 -13.46 2.09
CA LEU A 46 8.19 -13.38 2.96
C LEU A 46 7.19 -14.51 2.64
N TRP A 47 6.96 -14.77 1.35
CA TRP A 47 6.02 -15.81 0.92
C TRP A 47 6.57 -17.23 1.10
N SER A 48 7.89 -17.42 1.08
CA SER A 48 8.52 -18.73 1.31
C SER A 48 8.59 -19.16 2.78
N LEU A 49 8.37 -18.25 3.74
CA LEU A 49 8.39 -18.60 5.17
C LEU A 49 7.24 -19.56 5.52
N ASP A 50 7.47 -20.50 6.44
CA ASP A 50 6.41 -21.33 6.99
C ASP A 50 5.67 -20.59 8.11
N LEU A 51 4.80 -19.65 7.71
CA LEU A 51 4.00 -18.82 8.60
C LEU A 51 2.53 -18.87 8.19
N PRO A 52 1.59 -18.74 9.15
CA PRO A 52 0.18 -18.58 8.84
C PRO A 52 -0.07 -17.45 7.81
N PRO A 53 -0.96 -17.66 6.82
CA PRO A 53 -1.23 -16.67 5.76
C PRO A 53 -1.61 -15.29 6.32
N LYS A 54 -2.32 -15.24 7.45
CA LYS A 54 -2.71 -13.98 8.12
C LYS A 54 -1.50 -13.14 8.53
N ILE A 55 -0.39 -13.77 8.96
CA ILE A 55 0.84 -13.07 9.34
C ILE A 55 1.54 -12.53 8.10
N LYS A 56 1.65 -13.33 7.02
CA LYS A 56 2.23 -12.91 5.74
C LYS A 56 1.47 -11.71 5.15
N ILE A 57 0.15 -11.78 5.11
CA ILE A 57 -0.72 -10.70 4.62
C ILE A 57 -0.61 -9.45 5.49
N THR A 58 -0.58 -9.60 6.81
CA THR A 58 -0.39 -8.46 7.73
C THR A 58 0.95 -7.76 7.46
N ASN A 59 2.04 -8.52 7.31
CA ASN A 59 3.34 -7.97 6.96
C ASN A 59 3.31 -7.24 5.61
N TRP A 60 2.79 -7.88 4.57
CA TRP A 60 2.63 -7.24 3.26
C TRP A 60 1.86 -5.91 3.36
N ARG A 61 0.75 -5.87 4.12
CA ARG A 61 0.01 -4.63 4.39
C ARG A 61 0.84 -3.58 5.14
N ILE A 62 1.71 -3.97 6.07
CA ILE A 62 2.62 -3.05 6.78
C ILE A 62 3.58 -2.38 5.79
N PHE A 63 4.24 -3.17 4.93
CA PHE A 63 5.22 -2.66 3.97
C PHE A 63 4.59 -1.71 2.94
N HIS A 64 3.35 -1.99 2.53
CA HIS A 64 2.61 -1.11 1.63
C HIS A 64 1.88 0.04 2.33
N ASN A 65 2.06 0.22 3.65
CA ASN A 65 1.35 1.22 4.44
C ASN A 65 -0.18 1.13 4.28
N LEU A 66 -0.73 -0.09 4.24
CA LEU A 66 -2.15 -0.40 4.01
C LEU A 66 -2.91 -0.79 5.29
N LEU A 67 -2.24 -0.78 6.46
CA LEU A 67 -2.93 -1.01 7.72
C LEU A 67 -3.93 0.12 8.01
N PRO A 68 -5.04 -0.18 8.72
CA PRO A 68 -6.03 0.83 9.10
C PRO A 68 -5.55 1.67 10.30
N THR A 69 -4.36 2.27 10.22
CA THR A 69 -3.87 3.19 11.25
C THR A 69 -4.67 4.50 11.19
N PHE A 70 -4.73 5.26 12.29
CA PHE A 70 -5.48 6.53 12.27
C PHE A 70 -4.94 7.53 11.24
N CYS A 71 -3.63 7.56 10.94
CA CYS A 71 -3.12 8.34 9.81
C CYS A 71 -3.76 7.93 8.48
N ASN A 72 -3.85 6.62 8.20
CA ASN A 72 -4.43 6.12 6.94
C ASN A 72 -5.95 6.31 6.87
N LEU A 73 -6.65 6.14 7.99
CA LEU A 73 -8.09 6.38 8.07
C LEU A 73 -8.42 7.87 7.92
N HIS A 74 -7.64 8.75 8.56
CA HIS A 74 -7.76 10.19 8.41
C HIS A 74 -7.47 10.65 6.98
N TYR A 75 -6.41 10.12 6.35
CA TYR A 75 -6.10 10.39 4.94
C TYR A 75 -7.27 10.03 4.01
N ARG A 76 -7.96 8.91 4.30
CA ARG A 76 -9.16 8.47 3.58
C ARG A 76 -10.46 9.18 4.01
N ARG A 77 -10.37 10.20 4.88
CA ARG A 77 -11.51 10.96 5.43
C ARG A 77 -12.53 10.09 6.19
N LEU A 78 -12.09 8.96 6.72
CA LEU A 78 -12.93 8.05 7.52
C LEU A 78 -12.90 8.40 9.02
N MET A 79 -11.90 9.16 9.46
CA MET A 79 -11.73 9.58 10.86
C MET A 79 -11.38 11.07 10.94
N GLY A 80 -11.91 11.77 11.95
CA GLY A 80 -11.66 13.20 12.17
C GLY A 80 -10.32 13.54 12.83
N SER A 81 -9.55 12.54 13.27
CA SER A 81 -8.22 12.75 13.86
C SER A 81 -7.29 11.58 13.54
N ALA A 82 -6.02 11.89 13.32
CA ALA A 82 -4.94 10.93 13.12
C ALA A 82 -4.17 10.56 14.41
N MET A 83 -4.60 11.08 15.57
CA MET A 83 -3.93 10.90 16.85
C MET A 83 -3.95 9.44 17.30
N CYS A 84 -2.84 8.96 17.88
CA CYS A 84 -2.78 7.61 18.44
C CYS A 84 -3.65 7.49 19.69
N ARG A 85 -4.61 6.56 19.66
CA ARG A 85 -5.49 6.29 20.82
C ARG A 85 -4.86 5.45 21.92
N ARG A 86 -3.69 4.84 21.65
CA ARG A 86 -2.99 4.01 22.65
C ARG A 86 -2.25 4.88 23.65
N CYS A 87 -1.44 5.81 23.15
CA CYS A 87 -0.59 6.65 23.99
C CYS A 87 -1.05 8.10 24.08
N HIS A 88 -2.04 8.51 23.28
CA HIS A 88 -2.54 9.89 23.20
C HIS A 88 -1.44 10.92 22.88
N ASN A 89 -0.32 10.47 22.34
CA ASN A 89 0.85 11.29 22.07
C ASN A 89 1.37 11.02 20.65
N GLY A 90 1.19 11.99 19.75
CA GLY A 90 1.60 11.89 18.36
C GLY A 90 0.59 11.21 17.42
N LEU A 91 0.96 11.13 16.14
CA LEU A 91 0.13 10.59 15.06
C LEU A 91 0.29 9.07 14.94
N GLU A 92 -0.81 8.34 14.75
CA GLU A 92 -0.79 6.89 14.57
C GLU A 92 -0.38 6.48 13.15
N SER A 93 0.92 6.59 12.89
CA SER A 93 1.56 6.05 11.69
C SER A 93 1.97 4.59 11.91
N ARG A 94 2.33 3.86 10.82
CA ARG A 94 2.91 2.52 10.98
C ARG A 94 4.16 2.53 11.87
N LYS A 95 5.02 3.55 11.73
CA LYS A 95 6.26 3.65 12.51
C LYS A 95 5.95 3.87 13.98
N HIS A 96 4.96 4.72 14.26
CA HIS A 96 4.49 4.94 15.61
C HIS A 96 3.97 3.64 16.24
N VAL A 97 3.05 2.94 15.57
CA VAL A 97 2.41 1.72 16.10
C VAL A 97 3.38 0.58 16.37
N PHE A 98 4.47 0.46 15.61
CA PHE A 98 5.40 -0.66 15.76
C PHE A 98 6.70 -0.32 16.49
N THR A 99 7.10 0.95 16.60
CA THR A 99 8.44 1.32 17.12
C THR A 99 8.45 2.52 18.06
N GLU A 100 7.70 3.59 17.78
CA GLU A 100 7.84 4.85 18.53
C GLU A 100 6.84 5.00 19.68
N CYS A 101 5.68 4.33 19.59
CA CYS A 101 4.63 4.42 20.59
C CYS A 101 5.15 3.95 21.96
N PRO A 102 4.97 4.75 23.04
CA PRO A 102 5.39 4.36 24.39
C PRO A 102 4.86 2.98 24.82
N VAL A 103 3.59 2.69 24.51
CA VAL A 103 2.96 1.39 24.78
C VAL A 103 3.68 0.25 24.06
N THR A 104 4.16 0.52 22.83
CA THR A 104 4.86 -0.49 22.04
C THR A 104 6.30 -0.69 22.53
N LYS A 105 6.98 0.39 22.93
CA LYS A 105 8.29 0.30 23.57
C LYS A 105 8.26 -0.55 24.83
N GLU A 106 7.26 -0.35 25.69
CA GLU A 106 7.08 -1.15 26.91
C GLU A 106 6.88 -2.65 26.61
N ILE A 107 6.19 -2.98 25.51
CA ILE A 107 6.05 -4.37 25.05
C ILE A 107 7.39 -4.93 24.59
N TRP A 108 8.17 -4.16 23.84
CA TRP A 108 9.51 -4.56 23.39
C TRP A 108 10.47 -4.78 24.58
N ASP A 109 10.43 -3.90 25.59
CA ASP A 109 11.15 -4.06 26.85
C ASP A 109 10.81 -5.39 27.52
N LYS A 110 9.52 -5.69 27.69
CA LYS A 110 9.06 -6.93 28.34
C LYS A 110 9.46 -8.19 27.58
N LEU A 111 9.64 -8.08 26.27
CA LEU A 111 10.06 -9.18 25.40
C LEU A 111 11.59 -9.26 25.22
N GLY A 112 12.36 -8.32 25.78
CA GLY A 112 13.82 -8.31 25.71
C GLY A 112 14.39 -7.84 24.36
N PHE A 113 13.67 -6.99 23.63
CA PHE A 113 14.09 -6.44 22.33
C PHE A 113 14.65 -5.00 22.40
N ASN A 114 14.83 -4.44 23.60
CA ASN A 114 15.37 -3.10 23.84
C ASN A 114 16.84 -3.12 24.26
#